data_AF-A0A6P0IP22-F1
#
_entry.id   AF-A0A6P0IP22-F1
#
_cell.length_a   1.000
_cell.length_b   1.000
_cell.length_c   1.000
_cell.angle_alpha   90.00
_cell.angle_beta   90.00
_cell.angle_gamma   90.00
#
_symmetry.space_group_name_H-M   'P 1'
#
loop_
_entity.id
_entity.type
_entity.pdbx_description
1 polymer ?
#
loop_
_entity_poly.entity_id
_entity_poly.type
_entity_poly.pdbx_seq_one_letter_code
_entity_poly.pdbx_strand_id
1 'polypeptide(L)'
;HGLKELVKELERIDLDKSAQSSDWGNVANLSDEQLEYAANDVRYLLNVRQKLINMLEREDRWELAQQCFEALPTMVSLDLLHYRDVFEH
;
A
#
# COMPACT_ATOMS: atom_id res chain seq x y z
N HIS A 1 -1.91 -7.15 6.37
CA HIS A 1 -1.86 -5.81 6.96
C HIS A 1 -2.35 -4.80 5.93
N GLY A 2 -3.42 -4.05 6.21
CA GLY A 2 -3.91 -2.98 5.33
C GLY A 2 -3.34 -1.61 5.72
N LEU A 3 -3.44 -0.63 4.82
CA LEU A 3 -2.93 0.74 5.05
C LEU A 3 -3.50 1.37 6.33
N LYS A 4 -4.81 1.25 6.55
CA LYS A 4 -5.50 1.79 7.73
C LYS A 4 -4.86 1.30 9.04
N GLU A 5 -4.66 -0.01 9.17
CA GLU A 5 -4.09 -0.60 10.37
C GLU A 5 -2.63 -0.19 10.57
N LEU A 6 -1.83 -0.14 9.48
CA LEU A 6 -0.43 0.30 9.55
C LEU A 6 -0.32 1.77 10.01
N VAL A 7 -1.14 2.66 9.45
CA VAL A 7 -1.16 4.08 9.85
C VAL A 7 -1.65 4.24 11.28
N LYS A 8 -2.66 3.46 11.70
CA LYS A 8 -3.15 3.47 13.08
C LYS A 8 -2.08 3.02 14.07
N GLU A 9 -1.35 1.95 13.76
CA GLU A 9 -0.30 1.43 14.63
C GLU A 9 0.91 2.36 14.70
N LEU A 10 1.40 2.82 13.54
CA LEU A 10 2.68 3.51 13.43
C LEU A 10 2.56 5.03 13.60
N GLU A 11 1.46 5.64 13.16
CA GLU A 11 1.21 7.08 13.25
C GLU A 11 0.15 7.46 14.30
N ARG A 12 -0.58 6.49 14.87
CA ARG A 12 -1.71 6.73 15.80
C ARG A 12 -2.83 7.57 15.18
N ILE A 13 -3.01 7.44 13.87
CA ILE A 13 -4.04 8.13 13.08
C ILE A 13 -5.03 7.10 12.56
N ASP A 14 -6.33 7.35 12.76
CA ASP A 14 -7.39 6.52 12.20
C ASP A 14 -7.79 7.05 10.82
N LEU A 15 -7.70 6.21 9.79
CA LEU A 15 -8.09 6.57 8.43
C LEU A 15 -9.56 6.23 8.19
N ASP A 16 -10.28 7.19 7.62
CA ASP A 16 -11.59 6.90 7.05
C ASP A 16 -11.45 6.12 5.74
N LYS A 17 -12.24 5.06 5.60
CA LYS A 17 -12.29 4.21 4.41
C LYS A 17 -13.69 4.17 3.76
N SER A 18 -14.60 5.02 4.21
CA SER A 18 -15.99 5.12 3.74
C SER A 18 -16.11 5.21 2.21
N ALA A 19 -15.25 5.98 1.56
CA ALA A 19 -15.28 6.20 0.11
C ALA A 19 -14.52 5.14 -0.72
N GLN A 20 -13.96 4.07 -0.12
CA GLN A 20 -13.17 3.06 -0.85
C GLN A 20 -13.97 2.38 -1.97
N SER A 21 -15.26 2.13 -1.76
CA SER A 21 -16.16 1.49 -2.71
C SER A 21 -17.16 2.47 -3.35
N SER A 22 -16.83 3.76 -3.39
CA SER A 22 -17.64 4.79 -4.06
C SER A 22 -17.44 4.76 -5.58
N ASP A 23 -18.27 5.49 -6.34
CA ASP A 23 -18.12 5.60 -7.79
C ASP A 23 -16.96 6.53 -8.17
N TRP A 24 -15.78 5.94 -8.37
CA TRP A 24 -14.58 6.63 -8.85
C TRP A 24 -14.57 6.88 -10.36
N GLY A 25 -15.55 6.35 -11.10
CA GLY A 25 -15.63 6.51 -12.56
C GLY A 25 -16.10 7.90 -12.98
N ASN A 26 -16.82 8.62 -12.12
CA ASN A 26 -17.28 9.99 -12.36
C ASN A 26 -16.20 11.04 -12.03
N VAL A 27 -15.08 10.99 -12.75
CA VAL A 27 -13.89 11.83 -12.49
C VAL A 27 -14.19 13.34 -12.55
N ALA A 28 -15.22 13.74 -13.30
CA ALA A 28 -15.62 15.15 -13.42
C ALA A 28 -16.30 15.71 -12.15
N ASN A 29 -16.80 14.84 -11.25
CA ASN A 29 -17.58 15.23 -10.08
C ASN A 29 -17.22 14.38 -8.85
N LEU A 30 -15.94 14.39 -8.46
CA LEU A 30 -15.54 13.75 -7.20
C LEU A 30 -16.14 14.50 -6.01
N SER A 31 -16.70 13.77 -5.05
CA SER A 31 -17.20 14.34 -3.80
C SER A 31 -16.05 14.74 -2.86
N ASP A 32 -16.35 15.61 -1.88
CA ASP A 32 -15.39 15.98 -0.84
C ASP A 32 -14.90 14.74 -0.06
N GLU A 33 -15.77 13.76 0.19
CA GLU A 33 -15.42 12.49 0.84
C GLU A 33 -14.43 11.67 0.00
N GLN A 34 -14.60 11.63 -1.32
CA GLN A 34 -13.66 10.97 -2.23
C GLN A 34 -12.31 11.70 -2.26
N LEU A 35 -12.31 13.03 -2.35
CA LEU A 35 -11.08 13.82 -2.33
C LEU A 35 -10.30 13.61 -1.03
N GLU A 36 -10.98 13.61 0.12
CA GLU A 36 -10.37 13.38 1.42
C GLU A 36 -9.83 11.95 1.56
N TYR A 37 -10.58 10.95 1.09
CA TYR A 37 -10.11 9.57 1.04
C TYR A 37 -8.83 9.43 0.20
N ALA A 38 -8.82 9.99 -1.02
CA ALA A 38 -7.67 9.91 -1.92
C ALA A 38 -6.43 10.58 -1.32
N ALA A 39 -6.61 11.75 -0.66
CA ALA A 39 -5.53 12.42 0.05
C ALA A 39 -4.99 11.55 1.20
N ASN A 40 -5.87 10.94 1.99
CA ASN A 40 -5.49 10.13 3.15
C ASN A 40 -4.80 8.81 2.78
N ASP A 41 -5.07 8.25 1.59
CA ASP A 41 -4.39 7.06 1.10
C ASP A 41 -2.92 7.30 0.72
N VAL A 42 -2.48 8.56 0.59
CA VAL A 42 -1.08 8.90 0.27
C VAL A 42 -0.36 9.75 1.31
N ARG A 43 -1.10 10.58 2.07
CA ARG A 43 -0.56 11.59 3.00
C ARG A 43 0.47 11.03 3.99
N TYR A 44 0.28 9.80 4.45
CA TYR A 44 1.08 9.20 5.52
C TYR A 44 2.13 8.19 5.04
N LEU A 45 2.17 7.89 3.73
CA LEU A 45 3.01 6.81 3.19
C LEU A 45 4.51 7.04 3.43
N LEU A 46 5.00 8.27 3.34
CA LEU A 46 6.43 8.56 3.54
C LEU A 46 6.86 8.29 4.98
N ASN A 47 6.06 8.71 5.96
CA ASN A 47 6.36 8.52 7.38
C ASN A 47 6.27 7.03 7.76
N VAL A 48 5.20 6.36 7.32
CA VAL A 48 5.01 4.93 7.52
C VAL A 48 6.16 4.14 6.89
N ARG A 49 6.56 4.48 5.65
CA ARG A 49 7.70 3.85 4.97
C ARG A 49 8.97 3.99 5.81
N GLN A 50 9.30 5.18 6.31
CA GLN A 50 10.51 5.37 7.10
C GLN A 50 10.51 4.50 8.37
N LYS A 51 9.37 4.42 9.07
CA LYS A 51 9.25 3.58 10.27
C LYS A 51 9.40 2.09 9.94
N LEU A 52 8.78 1.63 8.86
CA LEU A 52 8.92 0.25 8.40
C LEU A 52 10.35 -0.10 7.99
N ILE A 53 11.06 0.81 7.29
CA ILE A 53 12.47 0.62 6.94
C ILE A 53 13.30 0.44 8.22
N ASN A 54 13.14 1.32 9.21
CA ASN A 54 13.88 1.22 10.48
C ASN A 54 13.59 -0.11 11.21
N MET A 55 12.35 -0.62 11.14
CA MET A 55 11.99 -1.91 11.72
C MET A 55 12.66 -3.08 10.99
N LEU A 56 12.68 -3.03 9.64
CA LEU A 56 13.33 -4.04 8.81
C LEU A 56 14.85 -4.06 9.00
N GLU A 57 15.49 -2.89 9.09
CA GLU A 57 16.92 -2.76 9.38
C GLU A 57 17.26 -3.34 10.75
N ARG A 58 16.47 -3.03 11.79
CA ARG A 58 16.65 -3.59 13.15
C ARG A 58 16.53 -5.12 13.19
N GLU A 59 15.75 -5.69 12.28
CA GLU A 59 15.50 -7.14 12.20
C GLU A 59 16.38 -7.86 11.17
N ASP A 60 17.38 -7.18 10.60
CA ASP A 60 18.25 -7.70 9.53
C ASP A 60 17.47 -8.22 8.29
N ARG A 61 16.32 -7.59 7.99
CA ARG A 61 15.39 -7.98 6.91
C ARG A 61 15.32 -6.96 5.78
N TRP A 62 16.04 -5.85 5.87
CA TRP A 62 15.96 -4.76 4.89
C TRP A 62 16.41 -5.21 3.49
N GLU A 63 17.55 -5.91 3.39
CA GLU A 63 18.07 -6.39 2.10
C GLU A 63 17.08 -7.34 1.40
N LEU A 64 16.48 -8.27 2.15
CA LEU A 64 15.45 -9.16 1.62
C LEU A 64 14.23 -8.39 1.10
N ALA A 65 13.76 -7.39 1.85
CA ALA A 65 12.65 -6.56 1.42
C ALA A 65 12.97 -5.79 0.13
N GLN A 66 14.19 -5.29 -0.03
CA GLN A 66 14.64 -4.63 -1.26
C GLN A 66 14.60 -5.60 -2.46
N GLN A 67 15.09 -6.83 -2.30
CA GLN A 67 15.00 -7.86 -3.34
C GLN A 67 13.55 -8.20 -3.71
N CYS A 68 12.64 -8.24 -2.71
CA CYS A 68 11.22 -8.39 -2.98
C CYS A 68 10.66 -7.22 -3.81
N PHE A 69 11.07 -5.98 -3.53
CA PHE A 69 10.64 -4.81 -4.31
C PHE A 69 11.15 -4.84 -5.75
N GLU A 70 12.40 -5.26 -5.97
CA GLU A 70 12.98 -5.45 -7.30
C GLU A 70 12.26 -6.53 -8.11
N ALA A 71 11.70 -7.54 -7.45
CA ALA A 71 10.91 -8.59 -8.09
C ALA A 71 9.49 -8.15 -8.48
N LEU A 72 8.94 -7.07 -7.89
CA LEU A 72 7.55 -6.65 -8.12
C LEU A 72 7.19 -6.46 -9.61
N PRO A 73 8.01 -5.80 -10.46
CA PRO A 73 7.69 -5.66 -11.89
C PRO A 73 7.56 -7.01 -12.61
N THR A 74 8.40 -7.97 -12.25
CA THR A 74 8.32 -9.34 -12.77
C THR A 74 7.03 -10.02 -12.31
N MET A 75 6.70 -9.93 -11.02
CA MET A 75 5.47 -10.49 -10.47
C MET A 75 4.22 -9.91 -11.12
N VAL A 76 4.19 -8.59 -11.36
CA VAL A 76 3.11 -7.91 -12.10
C VAL A 76 3.01 -8.43 -13.52
N SER A 77 4.14 -8.61 -14.21
CA SER A 77 4.17 -9.14 -15.58
C SER A 77 3.62 -10.57 -15.65
N LEU A 78 3.98 -11.41 -14.68
CA LEU A 78 3.49 -12.79 -14.57
C LEU A 78 1.98 -12.83 -14.30
N ASP A 79 1.48 -11.97 -13.40
CA ASP A 79 0.04 -11.86 -13.10
C ASP A 79 -0.78 -11.42 -14.33
N LEU A 80 -0.29 -10.42 -15.07
CA LEU A 80 -0.90 -9.96 -16.33
C LEU A 80 -0.95 -11.07 -17.40
N LEU A 81 0.01 -12.00 -17.38
CA LEU A 81 0.07 -13.17 -18.25
C LEU A 81 -0.69 -14.38 -17.67
N HIS A 82 -1.36 -14.21 -16.54
CA HIS A 82 -2.14 -15.24 -15.83
C HIS A 82 -1.32 -16.43 -15.32
N TYR A 83 -0.01 -16.26 -15.09
CA TYR A 83 0.76 -17.22 -14.33
C TYR A 83 0.39 -17.12 -12.85
N ARG A 84 -0.15 -18.20 -12.29
CA ARG A 84 -0.50 -18.33 -10.88
C ARG A 84 0.52 -19.23 -10.19
N ASP A 85 0.60 -19.09 -8.87
CA ASP A 85 1.30 -20.04 -8.00
C ASP A 85 2.75 -20.32 -8.44
N VAL A 86 3.46 -19.26 -8.87
CA VAL A 86 4.78 -19.32 -9.53
C VAL A 86 5.90 -19.94 -8.68
N PHE A 87 5.65 -20.14 -7.39
CA PHE A 87 6.56 -20.78 -6.44
C PHE A 87 6.03 -22.13 -5.91
N GLU A 88 4.82 -22.54 -6.28
CA GLU A 88 4.22 -23.82 -5.89
C GLU A 88 4.64 -24.95 -6.84
N HIS A 89 4.50 -26.20 -6.38
CA HIS A 89 4.84 -27.42 -7.13
C HIS A 89 3.61 -28.01 -7.82
#